data_AF-A0A7X9J9K6-F1
#
_entry.id   AF-A0A7X9J9K6-F1
#
_cell.length_a   1.000
_cell.length_b   1.000
_cell.length_c   1.000
_cell.angle_alpha   90.00
_cell.angle_beta   90.00
_cell.angle_gamma   90.00
#
_symmetry.space_group_name_H-M   'P 1'
#
loop_
_entity.id
_entity.type
_entity.pdbx_description
1 polymer ?
#
loop_
_entity_poly.entity_id
_entity_poly.type
_entity_poly.pdbx_seq_one_letter_code
_entity_poly.pdbx_strand_id
1 'polypeptide(L)' 'MSQFNEKQNAKQFLGIEFGSTRIKAVLIDEKHTPLVSGSHDWENRYENEIWTYGLEDIWSG' A
#
# COMPACT_ATOMS: atom_id res chain seq x y z
N MET A 1 -31.44 -18.55 14.83
CA MET A 1 -31.43 -17.21 14.22
C MET A 1 -30.15 -16.53 14.68
N SER A 2 -29.04 -16.66 13.94
CA SER A 2 -27.79 -15.99 14.33
C SER A 2 -27.99 -14.48 14.22
N GLN A 3 -27.75 -13.75 15.29
CA GLN A 3 -27.75 -12.30 15.28
C GLN A 3 -26.66 -11.84 14.31
N PHE A 4 -27.07 -11.28 13.18
CA PHE A 4 -26.19 -10.46 12.34
C PHE A 4 -25.91 -9.20 13.14
N ASN A 5 -24.79 -9.18 13.87
CA ASN A 5 -24.29 -7.97 14.50
C ASN A 5 -24.06 -6.94 13.38
N GLU A 6 -24.63 -5.75 13.56
CA GLU A 6 -24.33 -4.57 12.76
C GLU A 6 -22.82 -4.45 12.61
N LYS A 7 -22.33 -4.43 11.36
CA LYS A 7 -20.97 -3.99 11.06
C LYS A 7 -20.90 -2.51 11.45
N GLN A 8 -20.43 -2.24 12.67
CA GLN A 8 -19.84 -0.97 13.00
C GLN A 8 -18.79 -0.69 11.91
N ASN A 9 -18.90 0.45 11.22
CA ASN A 9 -17.92 0.88 10.23
C ASN A 9 -16.59 1.16 10.96
N ALA A 10 -15.83 0.10 11.26
CA ALA A 10 -14.51 0.22 11.83
C ALA A 10 -13.64 1.00 10.83
N LYS A 11 -13.12 2.15 11.26
CA LYS A 11 -12.28 2.99 10.40
C LYS A 11 -10.94 2.31 10.20
N GLN A 12 -10.55 2.21 8.93
CA GLN A 12 -9.27 1.67 8.51
C GLN A 12 -8.54 2.72 7.69
N PHE A 13 -7.22 2.72 7.77
CA PHE A 13 -6.36 3.68 7.09
C PHE A 13 -5.31 2.93 6.29
N LEU A 14 -5.17 3.26 5.01
CA LEU A 14 -4.17 2.67 4.12
C LEU A 14 -3.01 3.65 3.95
N GLY A 15 -1.81 3.23 4.36
CA GLY A 15 -0.55 3.91 4.04
C GLY A 15 0.14 3.22 2.87
N ILE A 16 0.66 4.01 1.92
CA ILE A 16 1.46 3.53 0.79
C ILE A 16 2.77 4.32 0.75
N GLU A 17 3.90 3.62 0.59
CA GLU A 17 5.26 4.17 0.47
C GLU A 17 5.86 3.73 -0.87
N PHE A 18 6.35 4.68 -1.66
CA PHE A 18 7.10 4.42 -2.89
C PHE A 18 8.61 4.54 -2.60
N GLY A 19 9.21 3.43 -2.18
CA GLY A 19 10.66 3.35 -1.92
C GLY A 19 11.46 3.13 -3.20
N SER A 20 12.79 3.17 -3.15
CA SER A 20 13.62 3.04 -4.36
C SER A 20 13.67 1.64 -4.99
N THR A 21 13.32 0.61 -4.22
CA THR A 21 13.37 -0.80 -4.66
C THR A 21 12.05 -1.53 -4.43
N ARG A 22 11.09 -0.91 -3.74
CA ARG A 22 9.84 -1.54 -3.37
C ARG A 22 8.75 -0.52 -3.06
N ILE A 23 7.54 -0.81 -3.50
CA ILE A 23 6.31 -0.17 -3.03
C ILE A 23 5.80 -0.97 -1.83
N LYS A 24 5.46 -0.31 -0.74
CA LYS A 24 4.89 -0.95 0.46
C LYS A 24 3.51 -0.41 0.75
N ALA A 25 2.62 -1.26 1.22
CA ALA A 25 1.30 -0.88 1.69
C ALA A 25 1.01 -1.48 3.07
N VAL A 26 0.42 -0.68 3.96
CA VAL A 26 0.00 -1.13 5.30
C VAL A 26 -1.39 -0.61 5.59
N LEU A 27 -2.29 -1.52 5.97
CA LEU A 27 -3.62 -1.20 6.48
C LEU A 27 -3.58 -1.18 8.01
N ILE A 28 -3.99 -0.09 8.64
CA ILE A 28 -4.05 0.06 10.09
C ILE A 28 -5.47 0.33 10.58
N ASP A 29 -5.74 -0.01 11.85
CA ASP A 29 -6.95 0.42 12.56
C ASP A 29 -6.78 1.80 13.23
N GLU A 30 -7.84 2.27 13.88
CA GLU A 30 -7.89 3.53 14.65
C GLU A 30 -6.96 3.58 15.86
N LYS A 31 -6.40 2.43 16.29
CA LYS A 31 -5.38 2.35 17.34
C LYS A 31 -3.97 2.29 16.75
N HIS A 32 -3.85 2.51 15.44
CA HIS A 32 -2.62 2.38 14.66
C HIS A 32 -2.03 0.96 14.67
N THR A 33 -2.85 -0.05 14.91
CA THR A 33 -2.45 -1.45 14.85
C THR A 33 -2.38 -1.88 13.38
N PRO A 34 -1.24 -2.43 12.90
CA PRO A 34 -1.16 -3.04 11.57
C PRO A 34 -2.09 -4.25 11.48
N LEU A 35 -3.02 -4.21 10.53
CA LEU A 35 -3.94 -5.32 10.24
C LEU A 35 -3.39 -6.20 9.11
N VAL A 36 -2.89 -5.57 8.05
CA VAL A 36 -2.35 -6.23 6.85
C VAL A 36 -1.19 -5.42 6.32
N SER A 37 -0.17 -6.10 5.81
CA SER A 37 0.92 -5.49 5.05
C SER A 37 1.13 -6.21 3.72
N GLY A 38 1.60 -5.45 2.73
CA GLY A 38 1.93 -5.95 1.39
C GLY A 38 3.09 -5.17 0.79
N SER A 39 3.74 -5.76 -0.20
CA SER A 39 4.79 -5.09 -0.94
C SER A 39 4.95 -5.60 -2.36
N HIS A 40 5.40 -4.71 -3.24
CA HIS A 40 5.72 -4.98 -4.64
C HIS A 40 7.13 -4.54 -4.94
N ASP A 41 7.95 -5.44 -5.47
CA ASP A 41 9.28 -5.10 -5.94
C ASP A 41 9.20 -4.38 -7.27
N TRP A 42 9.97 -3.30 -7.41
CA TRP A 42 10.10 -2.56 -8.66
C TRP A 42 11.55 -2.13 -8.86
N GLU A 43 11.92 -1.87 -10.10
CA GLU A 43 13.27 -1.45 -10.46
C GLU A 43 13.26 -0.04 -11.05
N ASN A 44 14.26 0.75 -10.67
CA ASN A 44 14.48 2.05 -11.26
C ASN A 44 15.12 1.93 -12.64
N ARG A 45 14.90 2.93 -13.48
CA ARG A 45 15.51 3.05 -14.81
C ARG A 45 16.41 4.28 -14.84
N TYR A 46 17.59 4.16 -15.44
CA TYR A 46 18.48 5.30 -15.65
C TYR A 46 18.28 5.85 -17.06
N GLU A 47 17.54 6.94 -17.16
CA GLU A 47 17.10 7.54 -18.43
C GLU A 47 17.41 9.03 -18.41
N ASN A 48 17.92 9.57 -19.52
CA ASN A 48 18.27 10.98 -19.64
C ASN A 48 19.13 11.50 -18.47
N GLU A 49 20.08 10.66 -18.03
CA GLU A 49 21.00 10.92 -16.91
C GLU A 49 20.33 11.01 -15.51
N ILE A 50 19.06 10.59 -15.38
CA ILE A 50 18.29 10.65 -14.14
C ILE A 50 17.68 9.27 -13.80
N TRP A 51 17.70 8.89 -12.52
CA TRP A 51 16.98 7.71 -12.03
C TRP A 51 15.49 7.98 -11.96
N THR A 52 14.72 7.22 -12.74
CA THR A 52 13.30 7.43 -12.98
C THR A 52 12.51 6.15 -12.73
N TYR A 53 11.24 6.29 -12.38
CA TYR A 53 10.28 5.21 -12.22
C TYR A 53 9.14 5.42 -13.22
N GLY A 54 8.70 4.34 -13.88
CA GLY A 54 7.59 4.42 -14.82
C GLY A 54 6.28 4.74 -14.11
N LEU A 55 5.44 5.55 -14.75
CA LEU A 55 4.10 5.80 -14.23
C LEU A 55 3.24 4.53 -14.31
N GLU A 56 3.45 3.72 -15.34
CA GLU A 56 2.85 2.41 -15.52
C GLU A 56 3.17 1.44 -14.37
N ASP A 57 4.40 1.47 -13.86
CA ASP A 57 4.85 0.59 -12.77
C ASP A 57 4.16 0.95 -11.44
N ILE A 58 3.74 2.21 -11.27
CA ILE A 58 2.94 2.66 -10.12
C ILE A 58 1.54 2.04 -10.16
N TRP A 59 0.94 1.93 -11.34
CA TRP A 59 -0.41 1.40 -11.50
C TRP A 59 -0.47 -0.12 -11.45
N SER A 60 0.58 -0.80 -11.94
CA SER A 60 0.68 -2.26 -11.94
C SER A 60 1.17 -2.85 -10.62
N GLY A 61 1.42 -2.00 -9.61
CA GLY A 61 1.97 -2.37 -8.31
C GLY A 61 1.31 -3.57 -7.65
#